data_AF-A0A5N6Z8M8-F1
#
_entry.id   AF-A0A5N6Z8M8-F1
#
_cell.length_a   1.000
_cell.length_b   1.000
_cell.length_c   1.000
_cell.angle_alpha   90.00
_cell.angle_beta   90.00
_cell.angle_gamma   90.00
#
_symmetry.space_group_name_H-M   'P 1'
#
loop_
_entity.id
_entity.type
_entity.pdbx_description
1 polymer ?
#
loop_
_entity_poly.entity_id
_entity_poly.type
_entity_poly.pdbx_seq_one_letter_code
_entity_poly.pdbx_strand_id
1 'polypeptide(L)'
;MTMRQCIFAIFVVASTLFFKCHAQAPQAAVYNDPSTGITFDTWNVAGSSEAGGLTFGMALPSSALKSDATEFIGYLRCTATEKTVADGWCGLALGGSMADSLLFIAYADGDLVRTSLRFTSQYAMPGVYAGNATVKQIASTISSTGFSLIFHCQDCLHWSQNGTSGSASTSSGLLDLGYAQSVNAPSDPSCPAEVKLARHDIQGTWTAMLDEHAVSDAYDKWRAQAKSTVPDQCSGA
;
A
#
# COMPACT_ATOMS: atom_id res chain seq x y z
N MET A 1 4.27 61.47 52.19
CA MET A 1 3.25 60.76 51.41
C MET A 1 3.93 60.24 50.15
N THR A 2 4.53 59.06 50.24
CA THR A 2 5.36 58.45 49.18
C THR A 2 4.54 57.35 48.51
N MET A 3 4.18 57.55 47.24
CA MET A 3 3.35 56.63 46.47
C MET A 3 4.22 55.52 45.88
N ARG A 4 3.88 54.27 46.22
CA ARG A 4 4.61 53.05 45.87
C ARG A 4 4.12 52.53 44.51
N GLN A 5 5.04 52.33 43.59
CA GLN A 5 4.81 51.95 42.20
C GLN A 5 4.60 50.43 42.08
N CYS A 6 3.43 50.01 41.59
CA CYS A 6 3.16 48.60 41.28
C CYS A 6 3.45 48.33 39.80
N ILE A 7 4.50 47.56 39.53
CA ILE A 7 4.81 47.03 38.20
C ILE A 7 4.07 45.70 38.06
N PHE A 8 3.09 45.63 37.16
CA PHE A 8 2.49 44.37 36.72
C PHE A 8 3.34 43.77 35.60
N ALA A 9 3.99 42.64 35.87
CA ALA A 9 4.65 41.84 34.85
C ALA A 9 3.63 40.87 34.23
N ILE A 10 3.38 41.03 32.92
CA ILE A 10 2.54 40.12 32.13
C ILE A 10 3.45 39.01 31.59
N PHE A 11 3.23 37.77 32.05
CA PHE A 11 3.84 36.58 31.45
C PHE A 11 2.99 36.13 30.25
N VAL A 12 3.52 36.26 29.04
CA VAL A 12 2.96 35.67 27.82
C VAL A 12 3.51 34.25 27.67
N VAL A 13 2.68 33.23 27.88
CA VAL A 13 3.04 31.84 27.59
C VAL A 13 2.78 31.59 26.10
N ALA A 14 3.84 31.66 25.29
CA ALA A 14 3.79 31.24 23.90
C ALA A 14 3.70 29.71 23.85
N SER A 15 2.48 29.18 23.71
CA SER A 15 2.26 27.75 23.47
C SER A 15 2.59 27.45 22.01
N THR A 16 3.79 26.93 21.74
CA THR A 16 4.14 26.41 20.41
C THR A 16 3.37 25.12 20.18
N LEU A 17 2.29 25.21 19.39
CA LEU A 17 1.59 24.06 18.83
C LEU A 17 2.56 23.37 17.84
N PHE A 18 3.36 22.42 18.34
CA PHE A 18 4.07 21.48 17.49
C PHE A 18 3.05 20.52 16.89
N PHE A 19 2.49 20.87 15.72
CA PHE A 19 1.83 19.88 14.88
C PHE A 19 2.89 18.84 14.47
N LYS A 20 2.81 17.64 15.03
CA LYS A 20 3.60 16.50 14.57
C LYS A 20 3.15 16.16 13.16
N CYS A 21 3.83 16.72 12.15
CA CYS A 21 3.72 16.23 10.79
C CYS A 21 4.39 14.86 10.76
N HIS A 22 3.59 13.79 10.77
CA HIS A 22 4.08 12.44 10.55
C HIS A 22 4.38 12.26 9.06
N ALA A 23 5.55 12.76 8.61
CA ALA A 23 6.10 12.37 7.33
C ALA A 23 6.55 10.91 7.42
N GLN A 24 6.15 10.08 6.46
CA GLN A 24 6.68 8.71 6.38
C GLN A 24 8.17 8.78 6.06
N ALA A 25 8.97 7.97 6.77
CA ALA A 25 10.39 7.87 6.48
C ALA A 25 10.57 7.26 5.08
N PRO A 26 11.31 7.90 4.17
CA PRO A 26 11.49 7.39 2.83
C PRO A 26 12.41 6.15 2.80
N GLN A 27 13.32 6.01 3.78
CA GLN A 27 14.22 4.87 3.91
C GLN A 27 13.46 3.58 4.20
N ALA A 28 13.80 2.54 3.45
CA ALA A 28 13.29 1.20 3.68
C ALA A 28 13.83 0.60 4.99
N ALA A 29 13.03 -0.27 5.59
CA ALA A 29 13.49 -1.24 6.56
C ALA A 29 13.51 -2.63 5.92
N VAL A 30 14.55 -3.42 6.18
CA VAL A 30 14.68 -4.77 5.64
C VAL A 30 13.77 -5.74 6.41
N TYR A 31 12.91 -6.46 5.69
CA TYR A 31 12.12 -7.56 6.22
C TYR A 31 12.49 -8.86 5.53
N ASN A 32 12.84 -9.87 6.32
CA ASN A 32 13.06 -11.23 5.84
C ASN A 32 11.86 -12.08 6.24
N ASP A 33 11.07 -12.51 5.27
CA ASP A 33 9.94 -13.38 5.54
C ASP A 33 10.43 -14.81 5.84
N PRO A 34 10.24 -15.34 7.06
CA PRO A 34 10.80 -16.63 7.44
C PRO A 34 10.11 -17.81 6.75
N SER A 35 8.87 -17.62 6.26
CA SER A 35 8.08 -18.69 5.66
C SER A 35 8.42 -18.94 4.19
N THR A 36 8.72 -17.88 3.45
CA THR A 36 9.02 -17.91 2.01
C THR A 36 10.50 -17.72 1.70
N GLY A 37 11.27 -17.20 2.66
CA GLY A 37 12.68 -16.85 2.50
C GLY A 37 12.91 -15.65 1.58
N ILE A 38 11.89 -14.81 1.37
CA ILE A 38 11.98 -13.61 0.53
C ILE A 38 12.39 -12.42 1.41
N THR A 39 13.36 -11.65 0.92
CA THR A 39 13.79 -10.39 1.53
C THR A 39 13.11 -9.22 0.82
N PHE A 40 12.62 -8.26 1.59
CA PHE A 40 11.93 -7.08 1.09
C PHE A 40 12.55 -5.82 1.69
N ASP A 41 12.61 -4.76 0.88
CA ASP A 41 12.55 -3.39 1.39
C ASP A 41 11.12 -3.10 1.82
N THR A 42 10.91 -2.53 3.00
CA THR A 42 9.57 -2.25 3.55
C THR A 42 9.41 -0.83 4.08
N TRP A 43 8.19 -0.31 3.95
CA TRP A 43 7.77 0.97 4.48
C TRP A 43 6.49 0.80 5.30
N ASN A 44 6.49 1.41 6.49
CA ASN A 44 5.35 1.33 7.40
C ASN A 44 4.53 2.63 7.37
N VAL A 45 3.23 2.48 7.13
CA VAL A 45 2.21 3.50 7.36
C VAL A 45 1.68 3.28 8.77
N ALA A 46 1.90 4.25 9.66
CA ALA A 46 1.35 4.20 11.01
C ALA A 46 -0.19 4.24 10.97
N GLY A 47 -0.83 3.42 11.81
CA GLY A 47 -2.26 3.49 12.03
C GLY A 47 -2.69 4.74 12.80
N SER A 48 -3.99 4.99 12.81
CA SER A 48 -4.68 6.03 13.57
C SER A 48 -5.93 5.46 14.24
N SER A 49 -6.74 6.32 14.85
CA SER A 49 -8.08 5.93 15.32
C SER A 49 -9.07 5.63 14.19
N GLU A 50 -8.74 6.02 12.96
CA GLU A 50 -9.60 5.87 11.77
C GLU A 50 -9.28 4.59 11.02
N ALA A 51 -8.02 4.14 10.99
CA ALA A 51 -7.62 2.88 10.36
C ALA A 51 -6.31 2.31 10.97
N GLY A 52 -6.10 0.99 10.88
CA GLY A 52 -5.04 0.30 11.62
C GLY A 52 -3.62 0.46 11.09
N GLY A 53 -3.44 1.10 9.92
CA GLY A 53 -2.16 1.24 9.24
C GLY A 53 -1.82 0.04 8.36
N LEU A 54 -0.75 0.17 7.59
CA LEU A 54 -0.29 -0.89 6.70
C LEU A 54 1.23 -0.90 6.56
N THR A 55 1.77 -2.04 6.17
CA THR A 55 3.17 -2.17 5.75
C THR A 55 3.17 -2.63 4.31
N PHE A 56 3.91 -1.93 3.46
CA PHE A 56 4.18 -2.36 2.09
C PHE A 56 5.66 -2.72 1.95
N GLY A 57 5.96 -3.76 1.19
CA GLY A 57 7.31 -4.15 0.86
C GLY A 57 7.47 -4.59 -0.57
N MET A 58 8.70 -4.47 -1.07
CA MET A 58 9.04 -4.77 -2.46
C MET A 58 10.34 -5.58 -2.52
N ALA A 59 10.30 -6.65 -3.32
CA ALA A 59 11.46 -7.39 -3.79
C ALA A 59 11.45 -7.35 -5.32
N LEU A 60 12.62 -7.21 -5.92
CA LEU A 60 12.82 -6.87 -7.34
C LEU A 60 13.89 -7.77 -7.98
N PRO A 61 13.88 -7.91 -9.32
CA PRO A 61 14.97 -8.51 -10.07
C PRO A 61 16.32 -7.84 -9.77
N SER A 62 17.43 -8.59 -9.85
CA SER A 62 18.76 -8.06 -9.52
C SER A 62 19.21 -6.84 -10.35
N SER A 63 18.64 -6.65 -11.55
CA SER A 63 18.92 -5.50 -12.41
C SER A 63 18.05 -4.27 -12.13
N ALA A 64 17.06 -4.33 -11.23
CA ALA A 64 16.00 -3.32 -11.14
C ALA A 64 16.48 -1.92 -10.72
N LEU A 65 17.62 -1.81 -10.01
CA LEU A 65 18.25 -0.53 -9.67
C LEU A 65 19.14 0.04 -10.80
N LYS A 66 19.26 -0.67 -11.93
CA LYS A 66 20.04 -0.24 -13.10
C LYS A 66 19.16 -0.08 -14.34
N SER A 67 18.09 -0.86 -14.42
CA SER A 67 17.12 -0.85 -15.51
C SER A 67 15.73 -1.04 -14.90
N ASP A 68 14.75 -0.27 -15.33
CA ASP A 68 13.40 -0.34 -14.78
C ASP A 68 12.81 -1.75 -14.90
N ALA A 69 12.38 -2.30 -13.76
CA ALA A 69 11.62 -3.54 -13.72
C ALA A 69 10.18 -3.29 -14.15
N THR A 70 9.54 -4.29 -14.76
CA THR A 70 8.10 -4.24 -15.08
C THR A 70 7.26 -4.96 -14.03
N GLU A 71 7.88 -5.76 -13.18
CA GLU A 71 7.27 -6.65 -12.20
C GLU A 71 7.98 -6.56 -10.85
N PHE A 72 7.29 -6.99 -9.79
CA PHE A 72 7.87 -7.11 -8.45
C PHE A 72 7.17 -8.20 -7.64
N ILE A 73 7.79 -8.63 -6.54
CA ILE A 73 7.11 -9.38 -5.48
C ILE A 73 6.79 -8.38 -4.36
N GLY A 74 5.52 -8.24 -4.04
CA GLY A 74 5.02 -7.37 -2.99
C GLY A 74 4.78 -8.12 -1.69
N TYR A 75 5.05 -7.46 -0.57
CA TYR A 75 4.52 -7.80 0.74
C TYR A 75 3.54 -6.70 1.14
N LEU A 76 2.32 -7.08 1.50
CA LEU A 76 1.32 -6.16 2.03
C LEU A 76 0.78 -6.71 3.34
N ARG A 77 0.89 -5.94 4.41
CA ARG A 77 0.21 -6.22 5.68
C ARG A 77 -0.78 -5.10 5.94
N CYS A 78 -2.07 -5.43 5.93
CA CYS A 78 -3.15 -4.51 6.25
C CYS A 78 -3.57 -4.75 7.69
N THR A 79 -3.34 -3.77 8.57
CA THR A 79 -3.64 -3.91 10.00
C THR A 79 -5.06 -3.43 10.28
N ALA A 80 -5.81 -4.22 11.03
CA ALA A 80 -7.16 -3.87 11.47
C ALA A 80 -7.14 -2.83 12.59
N THR A 81 -8.25 -2.11 12.78
CA THR A 81 -8.48 -1.38 14.04
C THR A 81 -9.13 -2.32 15.06
N GLU A 82 -8.98 -2.03 16.34
CA GLU A 82 -9.69 -2.71 17.44
C GLU A 82 -11.23 -2.75 17.24
N LYS A 83 -11.80 -1.82 16.44
CA LYS A 83 -13.24 -1.70 16.18
C LYS A 83 -13.75 -2.60 15.05
N THR A 84 -12.89 -3.07 14.17
CA THR A 84 -13.26 -3.81 12.95
C THR A 84 -12.29 -4.95 12.77
N VAL A 85 -12.65 -6.13 13.27
CA VAL A 85 -11.83 -7.34 13.11
C VAL A 85 -11.80 -7.68 11.62
N ALA A 86 -10.69 -7.35 10.94
CA ALA A 86 -10.32 -7.74 9.58
C ALA A 86 -11.25 -7.40 8.39
N ASP A 87 -12.39 -6.76 8.57
CA ASP A 87 -13.36 -6.53 7.48
C ASP A 87 -12.94 -5.46 6.45
N GLY A 88 -11.97 -4.61 6.76
CA GLY A 88 -11.55 -3.49 5.92
C GLY A 88 -10.75 -3.88 4.66
N TRP A 89 -10.30 -2.86 3.94
CA TRP A 89 -9.46 -3.02 2.74
C TRP A 89 -8.25 -2.08 2.77
N CYS A 90 -7.19 -2.49 2.08
CA CYS A 90 -5.99 -1.69 1.83
C CYS A 90 -5.77 -1.50 0.34
N GLY A 91 -5.23 -0.35 -0.05
CA GLY A 91 -4.92 0.00 -1.41
C GLY A 91 -3.54 0.63 -1.55
N LEU A 92 -2.91 0.40 -2.69
CA LEU A 92 -1.66 1.04 -3.12
C LEU A 92 -1.88 1.73 -4.46
N ALA A 93 -1.29 2.90 -4.64
CA ALA A 93 -1.16 3.56 -5.93
C ALA A 93 0.31 3.51 -6.36
N LEU A 94 0.60 2.81 -7.46
CA LEU A 94 1.97 2.55 -7.91
C LEU A 94 2.63 3.75 -8.60
N GLY A 95 1.89 4.83 -8.83
CA GLY A 95 2.38 6.12 -9.32
C GLY A 95 2.13 7.27 -8.35
N GLY A 96 1.94 6.99 -7.06
CA GLY A 96 1.72 8.00 -6.02
C GLY A 96 0.28 8.50 -5.96
N SER A 97 -0.26 8.96 -7.07
CA SER A 97 -1.62 9.51 -7.14
C SER A 97 -2.70 8.43 -7.27
N MET A 98 -3.87 8.64 -6.66
CA MET A 98 -5.06 7.80 -6.91
C MET A 98 -5.50 7.85 -8.38
N ALA A 99 -5.49 9.05 -8.96
CA ALA A 99 -5.83 9.22 -10.37
C ALA A 99 -4.61 8.92 -11.23
N ASP A 100 -4.88 8.35 -12.41
CA ASP A 100 -3.91 8.15 -13.50
C ASP A 100 -2.74 7.22 -13.15
N SER A 101 -2.91 6.36 -12.15
CA SER A 101 -1.94 5.33 -11.72
C SER A 101 -2.57 3.95 -11.65
N LEU A 102 -1.77 2.89 -11.80
CA LEU A 102 -2.22 1.54 -11.46
C LEU A 102 -2.47 1.45 -9.95
N LEU A 103 -3.67 1.01 -9.61
CA LEU A 103 -4.09 0.82 -8.23
C LEU A 103 -4.16 -0.68 -7.92
N PHE A 104 -3.59 -1.07 -6.79
CA PHE A 104 -3.68 -2.42 -6.25
C PHE A 104 -4.55 -2.39 -5.00
N ILE A 105 -5.66 -3.12 -4.98
CA ILE A 105 -6.55 -3.25 -3.83
C ILE A 105 -6.44 -4.65 -3.27
N ALA A 106 -6.43 -4.80 -1.94
CA ALA A 106 -6.53 -6.07 -1.25
C ALA A 106 -7.49 -6.00 -0.05
N TYR A 107 -8.18 -7.11 0.23
CA TYR A 107 -9.14 -7.24 1.33
C TYR A 107 -9.35 -8.72 1.70
N ALA A 108 -9.88 -8.97 2.89
CA ALA A 108 -10.28 -10.31 3.32
C ALA A 108 -11.70 -10.65 2.83
N ASP A 109 -11.90 -11.91 2.42
CA ASP A 109 -13.19 -12.52 2.10
C ASP A 109 -13.23 -13.92 2.74
N GLY A 110 -13.79 -14.00 3.95
CA GLY A 110 -13.65 -15.18 4.80
C GLY A 110 -12.19 -15.50 5.08
N ASP A 111 -11.75 -16.71 4.72
CA ASP A 111 -10.37 -17.18 4.90
C ASP A 111 -9.46 -16.87 3.70
N LEU A 112 -9.94 -16.10 2.71
CA LEU A 112 -9.20 -15.75 1.51
C LEU A 112 -8.83 -14.27 1.52
N VAL A 113 -7.58 -13.95 1.19
CA VAL A 113 -7.22 -12.57 0.82
C VAL A 113 -7.45 -12.42 -0.68
N ARG A 114 -8.25 -11.44 -1.09
CA ARG A 114 -8.52 -11.13 -2.50
C ARG A 114 -7.81 -9.87 -2.93
N THR A 115 -7.58 -9.76 -4.23
CA THR A 115 -6.90 -8.62 -4.85
C THR A 115 -7.65 -8.14 -6.07
N SER A 116 -7.62 -6.84 -6.34
CA SER A 116 -8.22 -6.25 -7.54
C SER A 116 -7.29 -5.16 -8.08
N LEU A 117 -6.93 -5.26 -9.37
CA LEU A 117 -6.21 -4.20 -10.08
C LEU A 117 -7.22 -3.20 -10.64
N ARG A 118 -6.97 -1.93 -10.37
CA ARG A 118 -7.93 -0.85 -10.63
C ARG A 118 -7.25 0.36 -11.26
N PHE A 119 -8.05 1.20 -11.91
CA PHE A 119 -7.60 2.45 -12.52
C PHE A 119 -8.73 3.47 -12.57
N THR A 120 -8.39 4.75 -12.44
CA THR A 120 -9.33 5.87 -12.59
C THR A 120 -8.59 7.13 -13.04
N SER A 121 -9.25 7.99 -13.80
CA SER A 121 -8.80 9.36 -14.11
C SER A 121 -9.52 10.42 -13.25
N GLN A 122 -10.31 9.98 -12.27
CA GLN A 122 -11.16 10.83 -11.43
C GLN A 122 -11.14 10.36 -9.98
N TYR A 123 -11.52 11.24 -9.06
CA TYR A 123 -11.74 10.92 -7.64
C TYR A 123 -13.12 10.26 -7.43
N ALA A 124 -13.34 9.12 -8.10
CA ALA A 124 -14.54 8.29 -8.06
C ALA A 124 -14.14 6.81 -7.89
N MET A 125 -15.14 5.92 -7.77
CA MET A 125 -14.90 4.47 -7.67
C MET A 125 -14.02 3.98 -8.84
N PRO A 126 -12.84 3.43 -8.56
CA PRO A 126 -11.96 2.95 -9.62
C PRO A 126 -12.55 1.80 -10.42
N GLY A 127 -12.46 1.91 -11.75
CA GLY A 127 -12.80 0.82 -12.67
C GLY A 127 -11.76 -0.30 -12.62
N VAL A 128 -12.10 -1.47 -13.15
CA VAL A 128 -11.15 -2.57 -13.33
C VAL A 128 -10.03 -2.12 -14.27
N TYR A 129 -8.78 -2.46 -13.91
CA TYR A 129 -7.65 -2.25 -14.80
C TYR A 129 -7.70 -3.24 -15.96
N ALA A 130 -7.71 -2.74 -17.19
CA ALA A 130 -7.88 -3.55 -18.40
C ALA A 130 -6.56 -3.84 -19.15
N GLY A 131 -5.41 -3.44 -18.59
CA GLY A 131 -4.11 -3.74 -19.16
C GLY A 131 -3.61 -5.15 -18.81
N ASN A 132 -2.34 -5.41 -19.12
CA ASN A 132 -1.75 -6.75 -19.05
C ASN A 132 -1.29 -7.16 -17.64
N ALA A 133 -1.41 -6.27 -16.65
CA ALA A 133 -0.93 -6.54 -15.31
C ALA A 133 -1.69 -7.71 -14.67
N THR A 134 -0.96 -8.61 -13.99
CA THR A 134 -1.54 -9.77 -13.30
C THR A 134 -0.96 -9.95 -11.91
N VAL A 135 -1.75 -10.55 -11.02
CA VAL A 135 -1.36 -10.82 -9.63
C VAL A 135 -1.49 -12.30 -9.34
N LYS A 136 -0.44 -12.89 -8.76
CA LYS A 136 -0.45 -14.27 -8.23
C LYS A 136 0.04 -14.27 -6.80
N GLN A 137 -0.61 -15.04 -5.92
CA GLN A 137 -0.20 -15.11 -4.51
C GLN A 137 0.91 -16.14 -4.30
N ILE A 138 1.80 -15.82 -3.37
CA ILE A 138 2.83 -16.70 -2.82
C ILE A 138 2.35 -17.22 -1.46
N ALA A 139 1.89 -16.31 -0.59
CA ALA A 139 1.40 -16.64 0.74
C ALA A 139 0.39 -15.57 1.21
N SER A 140 -0.55 -15.95 2.06
CA SER A 140 -1.44 -15.01 2.73
C SER A 140 -1.82 -15.52 4.13
N THR A 141 -2.10 -14.59 5.03
CA THR A 141 -2.59 -14.89 6.38
C THR A 141 -3.70 -13.94 6.75
N ILE A 142 -4.69 -14.43 7.50
CA ILE A 142 -5.78 -13.63 8.07
C ILE A 142 -5.84 -13.92 9.57
N SER A 143 -6.04 -12.89 10.37
CA SER A 143 -6.16 -12.99 11.82
C SER A 143 -7.04 -11.86 12.35
N SER A 144 -7.29 -11.85 13.66
CA SER A 144 -8.02 -10.75 14.30
C SER A 144 -7.31 -9.40 14.18
N THR A 145 -6.02 -9.39 13.86
CA THR A 145 -5.20 -8.17 13.71
C THR A 145 -5.16 -7.64 12.28
N GLY A 146 -5.90 -8.26 11.35
CA GLY A 146 -5.90 -7.94 9.93
C GLY A 146 -5.32 -9.09 9.09
N PHE A 147 -4.79 -8.76 7.92
CA PHE A 147 -4.28 -9.74 6.97
C PHE A 147 -2.90 -9.37 6.42
N SER A 148 -2.19 -10.38 5.93
CA SER A 148 -0.98 -10.18 5.13
C SER A 148 -1.02 -10.98 3.84
N LEU A 149 -0.31 -10.49 2.84
CA LEU A 149 -0.24 -11.05 1.51
C LEU A 149 1.18 -10.87 0.96
N ILE A 150 1.76 -11.95 0.47
CA ILE A 150 2.93 -11.95 -0.40
C ILE A 150 2.45 -12.33 -1.79
N PHE A 151 2.74 -11.49 -2.78
CA PHE A 151 2.22 -11.64 -4.14
C PHE A 151 3.26 -11.27 -5.18
N HIS A 152 3.21 -11.91 -6.34
CA HIS A 152 3.90 -11.48 -7.54
C HIS A 152 2.95 -10.61 -8.37
N CYS A 153 3.41 -9.41 -8.73
CA CYS A 153 2.69 -8.47 -9.59
C CYS A 153 3.45 -8.35 -10.91
N GLN A 154 2.97 -9.03 -11.94
CA GLN A 154 3.55 -9.00 -13.27
C GLN A 154 3.01 -7.79 -14.03
N ASP A 155 3.88 -7.07 -14.76
CA ASP A 155 3.52 -5.91 -15.59
C ASP A 155 2.82 -4.77 -14.82
N CYS A 156 3.11 -4.64 -13.53
CA CYS A 156 2.46 -3.66 -12.64
C CYS A 156 3.23 -2.33 -12.52
N LEU A 157 4.50 -2.26 -12.92
CA LEU A 157 5.31 -1.04 -12.80
C LEU A 157 5.19 -0.10 -14.01
N HIS A 158 4.26 -0.42 -14.91
CA HIS A 158 3.81 0.44 -16.00
C HIS A 158 2.32 0.23 -16.21
N TRP A 159 1.64 1.24 -16.73
CA TRP A 159 0.21 1.15 -16.99
C TRP A 159 -0.20 2.02 -18.17
N SER A 160 -1.31 1.62 -18.76
CA SER A 160 -2.01 2.36 -19.80
C SER A 160 -3.49 1.99 -19.76
N GLN A 161 -4.36 3.00 -19.65
CA GLN A 161 -5.81 2.85 -19.71
C GLN A 161 -6.46 4.20 -20.03
N ASN A 162 -7.53 4.16 -20.85
CA ASN A 162 -8.32 5.35 -21.21
C ASN A 162 -7.50 6.50 -21.82
N GLY A 163 -6.40 6.20 -22.52
CA GLY A 163 -5.52 7.20 -23.14
C GLY A 163 -4.49 7.81 -22.18
N THR A 164 -4.49 7.44 -20.90
CA THR A 164 -3.46 7.82 -19.93
C THR A 164 -2.45 6.67 -19.76
N SER A 165 -1.16 6.99 -19.68
CA SER A 165 -0.10 6.02 -19.42
C SER A 165 0.89 6.58 -18.40
N GLY A 166 1.53 5.68 -17.66
CA GLY A 166 2.53 6.02 -16.66
C GLY A 166 3.38 4.80 -16.27
N SER A 167 4.40 5.05 -15.46
CA SER A 167 5.33 4.01 -14.99
C SER A 167 6.01 4.42 -13.70
N ALA A 168 6.47 3.43 -12.94
CA ALA A 168 7.32 3.59 -11.77
C ALA A 168 8.77 3.22 -12.15
N SER A 169 9.73 4.12 -11.91
CA SER A 169 11.12 3.94 -12.35
C SER A 169 11.99 3.39 -11.22
N THR A 170 12.12 2.06 -11.14
CA THR A 170 12.94 1.41 -10.11
C THR A 170 14.43 1.76 -10.22
N SER A 171 14.92 2.04 -11.44
CA SER A 171 16.33 2.41 -11.66
C SER A 171 16.71 3.77 -11.08
N SER A 172 15.72 4.61 -10.77
CA SER A 172 15.94 5.86 -10.03
C SER A 172 16.25 5.63 -8.54
N GLY A 173 15.93 4.44 -8.01
CA GLY A 173 15.98 4.13 -6.57
C GLY A 173 14.90 4.83 -5.75
N LEU A 174 13.99 5.60 -6.37
CA LEU A 174 12.95 6.38 -5.73
C LEU A 174 11.60 6.06 -6.37
N LEU A 175 10.66 5.51 -5.60
CA LEU A 175 9.30 5.25 -6.07
C LEU A 175 8.31 6.16 -5.35
N ASP A 176 7.59 6.99 -6.09
CA ASP A 176 6.45 7.72 -5.53
C ASP A 176 5.26 6.77 -5.44
N LEU A 177 4.86 6.45 -4.21
CA LEU A 177 3.80 5.51 -3.91
C LEU A 177 2.69 6.18 -3.11
N GLY A 178 1.46 5.72 -3.34
CA GLY A 178 0.29 6.13 -2.58
C GLY A 178 -0.27 4.96 -1.80
N TYR A 179 -0.94 5.26 -0.69
CA TYR A 179 -1.69 4.28 0.07
C TYR A 179 -3.11 4.77 0.35
N ALA A 180 -3.99 3.81 0.58
CA ALA A 180 -5.33 4.02 1.08
C ALA A 180 -5.71 2.87 2.00
N GLN A 181 -6.51 3.14 3.03
CA GLN A 181 -7.09 2.10 3.87
C GLN A 181 -8.50 2.51 4.30
N SER A 182 -9.41 1.53 4.36
CA SER A 182 -10.71 1.70 4.98
C SER A 182 -10.98 0.60 5.99
N VAL A 183 -11.74 0.94 7.04
CA VAL A 183 -12.33 -0.03 7.97
C VAL A 183 -13.67 -0.58 7.49
N ASN A 184 -14.24 0.00 6.42
CA ASN A 184 -15.51 -0.44 5.87
C ASN A 184 -15.31 -1.64 4.94
N ALA A 185 -16.14 -2.67 5.13
CA ALA A 185 -16.10 -3.86 4.30
C ALA A 185 -16.43 -3.55 2.83
N PRO A 186 -15.69 -4.14 1.87
CA PRO A 186 -16.11 -4.15 0.48
C PRO A 186 -17.48 -4.84 0.30
N SER A 187 -18.31 -4.35 -0.61
CA SER A 187 -19.51 -5.07 -1.05
C SER A 187 -19.18 -5.98 -2.23
N ASP A 188 -19.88 -7.11 -2.34
CA ASP A 188 -19.63 -8.14 -3.35
C ASP A 188 -18.17 -8.67 -3.30
N PRO A 189 -17.64 -9.00 -2.11
CA PRO A 189 -16.20 -9.28 -1.94
C PRO A 189 -15.74 -10.50 -2.74
N SER A 190 -16.63 -11.46 -3.00
CA SER A 190 -16.33 -12.69 -3.72
C SER A 190 -16.03 -12.50 -5.21
N CYS A 191 -16.36 -11.33 -5.79
CA CYS A 191 -16.09 -10.97 -7.18
C CYS A 191 -15.20 -9.72 -7.28
N PRO A 192 -13.86 -9.87 -7.33
CA PRO A 192 -12.93 -8.75 -7.44
C PRO A 192 -13.14 -7.83 -8.64
N ALA A 193 -13.83 -8.27 -9.69
CA ALA A 193 -14.21 -7.42 -10.83
C ALA A 193 -15.40 -6.49 -10.51
N GLU A 194 -16.35 -6.95 -9.69
CA GLU A 194 -17.58 -6.22 -9.34
C GLU A 194 -17.56 -5.59 -7.95
N VAL A 195 -16.52 -5.88 -7.15
CA VAL A 195 -16.37 -5.37 -5.78
C VAL A 195 -16.54 -3.84 -5.74
N LYS A 196 -17.34 -3.38 -4.76
CA LYS A 196 -17.52 -1.95 -4.51
C LYS A 196 -16.85 -1.56 -3.20
N LEU A 197 -16.15 -0.45 -3.23
CA LEU A 197 -15.39 0.07 -2.09
C LEU A 197 -16.06 1.36 -1.61
N ALA A 198 -16.23 1.49 -0.30
CA ALA A 198 -16.41 2.80 0.30
C ALA A 198 -15.14 3.64 0.08
N ARG A 199 -15.25 4.97 0.21
CA ARG A 199 -14.07 5.84 0.25
C ARG A 199 -13.18 5.41 1.41
N HIS A 200 -11.86 5.44 1.21
CA HIS A 200 -10.88 5.19 2.25
C HIS A 200 -11.01 6.18 3.42
N ASP A 201 -10.73 5.70 4.62
CA ASP A 201 -10.74 6.48 5.86
C ASP A 201 -9.40 7.22 6.04
N ILE A 202 -8.30 6.59 5.64
CA ILE A 202 -6.97 7.23 5.58
C ILE A 202 -6.33 7.05 4.22
N GLN A 203 -5.51 8.02 3.83
CA GLN A 203 -4.73 7.99 2.59
C GLN A 203 -3.49 8.88 2.72
N GLY A 204 -2.53 8.66 1.84
CA GLY A 204 -1.37 9.52 1.70
C GLY A 204 -0.45 9.05 0.60
N THR A 205 0.66 9.76 0.46
CA THR A 205 1.75 9.40 -0.45
C THR A 205 3.07 9.43 0.29
N TRP A 206 4.03 8.65 -0.21
CA TRP A 206 5.41 8.71 0.24
C TRP A 206 6.34 8.37 -0.92
N THR A 207 7.58 8.86 -0.83
CA THR A 207 8.66 8.43 -1.71
C THR A 207 9.38 7.27 -1.04
N ALA A 208 9.25 6.07 -1.60
CA ALA A 208 9.96 4.87 -1.20
C ALA A 208 11.39 4.89 -1.77
N MET A 209 12.38 5.01 -0.91
CA MET A 209 13.80 4.80 -1.27
C MET A 209 14.10 3.31 -1.27
N LEU A 210 14.39 2.78 -2.45
CA LEU A 210 14.91 1.43 -2.62
C LEU A 210 16.41 1.41 -2.31
N ASP A 211 16.86 0.40 -1.61
CA ASP A 211 18.28 0.10 -1.43
C ASP A 211 18.66 -1.28 -1.99
N GLU A 212 19.89 -1.71 -1.74
CA GLU A 212 20.43 -2.96 -2.27
C GLU A 212 19.66 -4.22 -1.80
N HIS A 213 18.89 -4.14 -0.70
CA HIS A 213 18.10 -5.26 -0.20
C HIS A 213 16.78 -5.45 -0.96
N ALA A 214 16.32 -4.44 -1.72
CA ALA A 214 15.17 -4.60 -2.62
C ALA A 214 15.47 -5.55 -3.79
N VAL A 215 16.74 -5.75 -4.17
CA VAL A 215 17.11 -6.53 -5.36
C VAL A 215 17.79 -7.85 -5.00
N SER A 216 17.55 -8.89 -5.79
CA SER A 216 18.16 -10.20 -5.52
C SER A 216 18.34 -11.06 -6.76
N ASP A 217 19.47 -11.78 -6.83
CA ASP A 217 19.68 -12.84 -7.83
C ASP A 217 18.77 -14.05 -7.59
N ALA A 218 18.19 -14.18 -6.39
CA ALA A 218 17.20 -15.20 -6.08
C ALA A 218 15.78 -14.83 -6.56
N TYR A 219 15.56 -13.66 -7.14
CA TYR A 219 14.24 -13.16 -7.51
C TYR A 219 13.45 -14.15 -8.37
N ASP A 220 14.07 -14.74 -9.40
CA ASP A 220 13.38 -15.71 -10.27
C ASP A 220 12.90 -16.95 -9.51
N LYS A 221 13.68 -17.40 -8.52
CA LYS A 221 13.32 -18.51 -7.63
C LYS A 221 12.17 -18.11 -6.71
N TRP A 222 12.18 -16.89 -6.19
CA TRP A 222 11.10 -16.35 -5.36
C TRP A 222 9.81 -16.19 -6.16
N ARG A 223 9.88 -15.62 -7.37
CA ARG A 223 8.75 -15.46 -8.29
C ARG A 223 8.09 -16.80 -8.62
N ALA A 224 8.88 -17.86 -8.82
CA ALA A 224 8.37 -19.20 -9.09
C ALA A 224 7.53 -19.81 -7.94
N GLN A 225 7.54 -19.21 -6.75
CA GLN A 225 6.65 -19.60 -5.65
C GLN A 225 5.20 -19.12 -5.86
N ALA A 226 4.97 -18.13 -6.74
CA ALA A 226 3.65 -17.57 -7.01
C ALA A 226 2.79 -18.56 -7.83
N LYS A 227 1.87 -19.23 -7.15
CA LYS A 227 1.16 -20.41 -7.69
C LYS A 227 -0.36 -20.27 -7.73
N SER A 228 -0.93 -19.34 -6.97
CA SER A 228 -2.38 -19.24 -6.82
C SER A 228 -2.93 -17.93 -7.34
N THR A 229 -3.97 -18.03 -8.16
CA THR A 229 -5.00 -16.99 -8.29
C THR A 229 -6.17 -17.46 -7.44
N VAL A 230 -6.63 -16.62 -6.50
CA VAL A 230 -7.84 -16.94 -5.74
C VAL A 230 -9.01 -16.92 -6.73
N PRO A 231 -9.76 -18.02 -6.92
CA PRO A 231 -10.83 -18.06 -7.91
C PRO A 231 -11.91 -17.02 -7.61
N ASP A 232 -12.35 -16.34 -8.67
CA ASP A 232 -13.45 -15.39 -8.60
C ASP A 232 -14.79 -16.12 -8.52
N GLN A 233 -15.72 -15.58 -7.73
CA GLN A 233 -17.08 -16.04 -7.64
C GLN A 233 -18.01 -14.88 -7.99
N CYS A 234 -18.02 -14.54 -9.28
CA CYS A 234 -18.90 -13.54 -9.85
C CYS A 234 -20.25 -14.16 -10.23
N SER A 235 -21.36 -13.53 -9.86
CA SER A 235 -22.69 -13.99 -10.24
C SER A 235 -22.88 -13.83 -11.74
N GLY A 236 -22.78 -14.93 -12.50
CA GLY A 236 -22.95 -14.95 -13.95
C GLY A 236 -21.84 -15.64 -14.75
N ALA A 237 -20.88 -16.30 -14.09
CA ALA A 237 -19.92 -17.20 -14.73
C ALA A 237 -20.54 -18.55 -15.11
#